data_AF-A0A5C7LEQ0-F1
#
_entry.id   AF-A0A5C7LEQ0-F1
#
_cell.length_a   1.000
_cell.length_b   1.000
_cell.length_c   1.000
_cell.angle_alpha   90.00
_cell.angle_beta   90.00
_cell.angle_gamma   90.00
#
_symmetry.space_group_name_H-M   'P 1'
#
loop_
_entity.id
_entity.type
_entity.pdbx_description
1 polymer ?
#
loop_
_entity_poly.entity_id
_entity_poly.type
_entity_poly.pdbx_seq_one_letter_code
_entity_poly.pdbx_strand_id
1 'polypeptide(L)'
;MTKRSTTASLRLDPATLAEWRQQAQAEDKTLSDWLRSKVDTGQQTYIAPARAKRERDPRHLADPALMRQLAALGSNLNQIARGVNECRLVGSPVHLVELLALLRSIEASAGKLLPQLPAPPSRGDAE
;
A
#
# COMPACT_ATOMS: atom_id res chain seq x y z
N MET A 1 12.69 10.11 29.29
CA MET A 1 13.09 9.29 28.13
C MET A 1 12.97 10.15 26.89
N THR A 2 14.09 10.56 26.29
CA THR A 2 14.09 11.46 25.13
C THR A 2 13.55 10.73 23.90
N LYS A 3 12.51 11.26 23.26
CA LYS A 3 11.89 10.63 22.08
C LYS A 3 12.84 10.75 20.89
N ARG A 4 13.35 9.62 20.40
CA ARG A 4 14.22 9.56 19.21
C ARG A 4 13.35 9.73 17.95
N SER A 5 13.57 10.80 17.18
CA SER A 5 12.77 11.18 16.00
C SER A 5 13.51 11.08 14.66
N THR A 6 14.83 10.89 14.67
CA THR A 6 15.67 10.91 13.45
C THR A 6 16.23 9.52 13.14
N THR A 7 16.31 9.19 11.86
CA THR A 7 16.89 7.92 11.36
C THR A 7 18.17 8.19 10.58
N ALA A 8 19.22 7.42 10.85
CA ALA A 8 20.44 7.39 10.05
C ALA A 8 20.48 6.09 9.22
N SER A 9 20.87 6.19 7.95
CA SER A 9 21.02 5.04 7.05
C SER A 9 22.49 4.72 6.85
N LEU A 10 22.86 3.44 6.97
CA LEU A 10 24.23 2.95 6.82
C LEU A 10 24.30 1.97 5.65
N ARG A 11 25.24 2.18 4.74
CA ARG A 11 25.55 1.23 3.67
C ARG A 11 26.61 0.25 4.18
N LEU A 12 26.30 -1.05 4.08
CA LEU A 12 27.15 -2.14 4.53
C LEU A 12 27.31 -3.16 3.41
N ASP A 13 28.44 -3.86 3.42
CA ASP A 13 28.60 -5.07 2.63
C ASP A 13 27.67 -6.19 3.14
N PRO A 14 27.12 -7.06 2.27
CA PRO A 14 26.23 -8.13 2.70
C PRO A 14 26.83 -9.09 3.72
N ALA A 15 28.15 -9.36 3.67
CA ALA A 15 28.82 -10.24 4.62
C ALA A 15 28.80 -9.65 6.04
N THR A 16 29.17 -8.37 6.17
CA THR A 16 29.11 -7.65 7.46
C THR A 16 27.70 -7.60 8.02
N LEU A 17 26.69 -7.38 7.17
CA LEU A 17 25.29 -7.35 7.63
C LEU A 17 24.82 -8.71 8.15
N ALA A 18 25.27 -9.82 7.55
CA ALA A 18 24.91 -11.16 8.00
C ALA A 18 25.51 -11.48 9.38
N GLU A 19 26.79 -11.15 9.58
CA GLU A 19 27.48 -11.31 10.86
C GLU A 19 26.77 -10.53 11.99
N TRP A 20 26.40 -9.27 11.72
CA TRP A 20 25.73 -8.45 12.72
C TRP A 20 24.35 -8.98 13.09
N ARG A 21 23.62 -9.55 12.13
CA ARG A 21 22.33 -10.21 12.41
C ARG A 21 22.52 -11.46 13.26
N GLN A 22 23.55 -12.26 12.98
CA GLN A 22 23.85 -13.45 13.76
C GLN A 22 24.20 -13.08 15.21
N GLN A 23 24.99 -12.03 15.42
CA GLN A 23 25.35 -11.54 16.76
C GLN A 23 24.14 -10.95 17.49
N ALA A 24 23.27 -10.20 16.81
CA ALA A 24 22.04 -9.68 17.40
C ALA A 24 21.08 -10.81 17.82
N GLN A 25 20.95 -11.85 17.01
CA GLN A 25 20.12 -13.02 17.31
C GLN A 25 20.69 -13.84 18.48
N ALA A 26 22.02 -13.98 18.56
CA ALA A 26 22.66 -14.65 19.69
C ALA A 26 22.43 -13.91 21.03
N GLU A 27 22.28 -12.58 20.98
CA GLU A 27 21.96 -11.74 22.14
C GLU A 27 20.44 -11.52 22.35
N ASP A 28 19.57 -12.22 21.60
CA ASP A 28 18.10 -12.08 21.59
C ASP A 28 17.60 -10.62 21.44
N LYS A 29 18.29 -9.84 20.59
CA LYS A 29 17.98 -8.44 20.33
C LYS A 29 17.63 -8.21 18.86
N THR A 30 16.88 -7.15 18.60
CA THR A 30 16.75 -6.63 17.23
C THR A 30 18.11 -6.08 16.76
N LEU A 31 18.38 -6.12 15.45
CA LEU A 31 19.61 -5.54 14.89
C LEU A 31 19.80 -4.08 15.31
N SER A 32 18.71 -3.31 15.39
CA SER A 32 18.78 -1.90 15.79
C SER A 32 19.10 -1.73 17.27
N ASP A 33 18.58 -2.58 18.16
CA ASP A 33 18.90 -2.50 19.60
C ASP A 33 20.28 -3.08 19.91
N TRP A 34 20.69 -4.10 19.18
CA TRP A 34 22.05 -4.63 19.24
C TRP A 34 23.06 -3.56 18.79
N LEU A 35 22.85 -2.95 17.61
CA LEU A 35 23.73 -1.91 17.09
C LEU A 35 23.79 -0.70 18.04
N ARG A 36 22.65 -0.26 18.57
CA ARG A 36 22.63 0.80 19.59
C ARG A 36 23.31 0.38 20.87
N SER A 37 23.19 -0.87 21.33
CA SER A 37 23.91 -1.32 22.54
C SER A 37 25.43 -1.36 22.36
N LYS A 38 25.93 -1.48 21.13
CA LYS A 38 27.37 -1.41 20.81
C LYS A 38 27.85 0.03 20.55
N VAL A 39 27.00 0.90 20.00
CA VAL A 39 27.33 2.30 19.65
C VAL A 39 27.08 3.27 20.81
N ASP A 40 25.92 3.17 21.47
CA ASP A 40 25.63 3.80 22.75
C ASP A 40 25.97 2.78 23.84
N THR A 41 27.09 2.97 24.54
CA THR A 41 27.41 2.24 25.76
C THR A 41 26.30 2.46 26.81
N GLY A 42 25.24 1.64 26.78
CA GLY A 42 24.26 1.52 27.85
C GLY A 42 22.82 2.00 27.58
N GLN A 43 22.37 2.21 26.34
CA GLN A 43 20.94 2.52 26.08
C GLN A 43 20.24 1.48 25.18
N GLN A 44 19.90 0.34 25.77
CA GLN A 44 18.92 -0.58 25.18
C GLN A 44 17.55 0.08 25.21
N THR A 45 16.89 0.12 24.05
CA THR A 45 15.49 0.55 23.98
C THR A 45 14.68 -0.74 24.00
N TYR A 46 13.89 -0.98 25.05
CA TYR A 46 13.03 -2.16 25.20
C TYR A 46 11.85 -2.15 24.20
N ILE A 47 12.13 -1.89 22.93
CA ILE A 47 11.12 -1.84 21.87
C ILE A 47 10.86 -3.28 21.45
N ALA A 48 9.64 -3.75 21.68
CA ALA A 48 9.23 -5.07 21.25
C ALA A 48 9.46 -5.22 19.73
N PRO A 49 9.96 -6.38 19.27
CA PRO A 49 10.20 -6.62 17.86
C PRO A 49 8.93 -6.38 17.05
N ALA A 50 9.07 -5.68 15.91
CA ALA A 50 7.96 -5.49 14.99
C ALA A 50 7.40 -6.87 14.61
N ARG A 51 6.09 -7.06 14.83
CA ARG A 51 5.39 -8.33 14.63
C ARG A 51 5.74 -8.97 13.28
N ALA A 52 5.88 -10.28 13.34
CA ALA A 52 6.23 -11.18 12.25
C ALA A 52 5.56 -10.82 10.92
N LYS A 53 6.37 -10.93 9.87
CA LYS A 53 6.04 -11.05 8.44
C LYS A 53 4.52 -11.13 8.20
N ARG A 54 3.95 -10.06 7.62
CA ARG A 54 2.55 -10.00 7.15
C ARG A 54 2.13 -11.38 6.66
N GLU A 55 1.16 -11.96 7.33
CA GLU A 55 0.41 -13.10 6.84
C GLU A 55 0.12 -12.85 5.36
N ARG A 56 0.49 -13.82 4.50
CA ARG A 56 0.35 -13.65 3.05
C ARG A 56 -1.10 -13.25 2.79
N ASP A 57 -1.28 -12.04 2.28
CA ASP A 57 -2.60 -11.50 1.97
C ASP A 57 -3.37 -12.54 1.16
N PRO A 58 -4.59 -12.94 1.55
CA PRO A 58 -5.37 -13.95 0.83
C PRO A 58 -5.59 -13.60 -0.65
N ARG A 59 -5.34 -12.35 -1.07
CA ARG A 59 -5.17 -11.95 -2.48
C ARG A 59 -4.12 -12.74 -3.26
N HIS A 60 -3.18 -13.42 -2.60
CA HIS A 60 -2.24 -14.35 -3.22
C HIS A 60 -2.86 -15.72 -3.58
N LEU A 61 -4.08 -16.01 -3.11
CA LEU A 61 -4.87 -17.19 -3.50
C LEU A 61 -5.76 -16.93 -4.71
N ALA A 62 -5.93 -15.66 -5.10
CA ALA A 62 -6.68 -15.28 -6.29
C ALA A 62 -5.82 -15.39 -7.55
N ASP A 63 -6.44 -15.65 -8.70
CA ASP A 63 -5.76 -15.68 -9.99
C ASP A 63 -4.93 -14.40 -10.21
N PRO A 64 -3.60 -14.51 -10.40
CA PRO A 64 -2.75 -13.35 -10.63
C PRO A 64 -3.15 -12.53 -11.87
N ALA A 65 -3.73 -13.15 -12.91
CA ALA A 65 -4.18 -12.43 -14.09
C ALA A 65 -5.39 -11.54 -13.77
N LEU A 66 -6.38 -12.08 -13.07
CA LEU A 66 -7.52 -11.32 -12.55
C LEU A 66 -7.08 -10.16 -11.64
N MET A 67 -6.15 -10.41 -10.73
CA MET A 67 -5.65 -9.37 -9.82
C MET A 67 -4.94 -8.22 -10.55
N ARG A 68 -4.19 -8.52 -11.61
CA ARG A 68 -3.58 -7.49 -12.46
C ARG A 68 -4.63 -6.64 -13.18
N GLN A 69 -5.68 -7.27 -13.71
CA GLN A 69 -6.78 -6.55 -14.35
C GLN A 69 -7.53 -5.65 -13.36
N LEU A 70 -7.82 -6.17 -12.16
CA LEU A 70 -8.46 -5.37 -11.10
C LEU A 70 -7.59 -4.18 -10.68
N ALA A 71 -6.27 -4.38 -10.57
CA ALA A 71 -5.33 -3.29 -10.28
C ALA A 71 -5.30 -2.24 -11.40
N ALA A 72 -5.32 -2.66 -12.67
CA ALA A 72 -5.40 -1.76 -13.81
C ALA A 72 -6.70 -0.94 -13.81
N LEU A 73 -7.85 -1.58 -13.52
CA LEU A 73 -9.13 -0.89 -13.37
C LEU A 73 -9.10 0.13 -12.23
N GLY A 74 -8.56 -0.24 -11.08
CA GLY A 74 -8.40 0.67 -9.94
C GLY A 74 -7.50 1.87 -10.25
N SER A 75 -6.41 1.66 -11.00
CA SER A 75 -5.53 2.73 -11.46
C SER A 75 -6.26 3.73 -12.36
N ASN A 76 -7.05 3.23 -13.32
CA ASN A 76 -7.84 4.06 -14.23
C ASN A 76 -8.87 4.92 -13.47
N LEU A 77 -9.60 4.32 -12.52
CA LEU A 77 -10.56 5.03 -11.68
C LEU A 77 -9.88 6.13 -10.85
N ASN A 78 -8.68 5.87 -10.34
CA ASN A 78 -7.92 6.85 -9.58
C ASN A 78 -7.42 8.02 -10.45
N GLN A 79 -7.06 7.77 -11.71
CA GLN A 79 -6.72 8.84 -12.67
C GLN A 79 -7.93 9.72 -12.98
N ILE A 80 -9.11 9.12 -13.19
CA ILE A 80 -10.36 9.86 -13.38
C ILE A 80 -10.66 10.72 -12.15
N ALA A 81 -10.56 10.16 -10.95
CA ALA A 81 -10.81 10.91 -9.71
C ALA A 81 -9.87 12.11 -9.55
N ARG A 82 -8.59 11.95 -9.93
CA ARG A 82 -7.63 13.06 -9.94
C ARG A 82 -8.02 14.14 -10.95
N GLY A 83 -8.35 13.76 -12.19
CA GLY A 83 -8.81 14.71 -13.20
C GLY A 83 -10.06 15.48 -12.76
N VAL A 84 -11.03 14.81 -12.13
CA VAL A 84 -12.23 15.46 -11.55
C VAL A 84 -11.84 16.46 -10.46
N ASN A 85 -10.95 16.07 -9.55
CA ASN A 85 -10.52 16.94 -8.46
C ASN A 85 -9.74 18.17 -8.99
N GLU A 86 -8.88 17.99 -9.99
CA GLU A 86 -8.14 19.07 -10.65
C GLU A 86 -9.09 20.04 -11.38
N CYS A 87 -10.04 19.52 -12.16
CA CYS A 87 -11.05 20.35 -12.83
C CYS A 87 -11.92 21.12 -11.83
N ARG A 88 -12.21 20.55 -10.65
CA ARG A 88 -12.96 21.24 -9.59
C ARG A 88 -12.14 22.33 -8.89
N LEU A 89 -10.83 22.12 -8.71
CA LEU A 89 -9.94 23.03 -7.97
C LEU A 89 -9.42 24.20 -8.81
N VAL A 90 -9.08 23.94 -10.09
CA VAL A 90 -8.33 24.88 -10.94
C VAL A 90 -9.00 25.06 -12.32
N GLY A 91 -9.95 24.19 -12.69
CA GLY A 91 -10.59 24.21 -14.00
C GLY A 91 -11.65 25.31 -14.15
N SER A 92 -11.79 25.83 -15.38
CA SER A 92 -12.95 26.66 -15.73
C SER A 92 -14.23 25.80 -15.74
N PRO A 93 -15.42 26.40 -15.53
CA PRO A 93 -16.70 25.66 -15.58
C PRO A 93 -16.90 24.86 -16.87
N VAL A 94 -16.33 25.31 -17.99
CA VAL A 94 -16.36 24.62 -19.29
C VAL A 94 -15.63 23.27 -19.23
N HIS A 95 -14.46 23.20 -18.59
CA HIS A 95 -13.71 21.96 -18.45
C HIS A 95 -14.44 20.92 -17.59
N LEU A 96 -15.19 21.38 -16.58
CA LEU A 96 -16.00 20.48 -15.75
C LEU A 96 -17.17 19.87 -16.55
N VAL A 97 -17.83 20.67 -17.39
CA VAL A 97 -18.90 20.19 -18.28
C VAL A 97 -18.36 19.19 -19.30
N GLU A 98 -17.20 19.47 -19.89
CA GLU A 98 -16.54 18.59 -20.86
C GLU A 98 -16.14 17.25 -20.23
N LEU A 99 -15.58 17.28 -19.01
CA LEU A 99 -15.26 16.08 -18.24
C LEU A 99 -16.51 15.24 -17.92
N LEU A 100 -17.59 15.88 -17.48
CA LEU A 100 -18.86 15.19 -17.22
C LEU A 100 -19.45 14.55 -18.49
N ALA A 101 -19.36 15.23 -19.63
CA ALA A 101 -19.81 14.70 -20.91
C ALA A 101 -19.00 13.47 -21.34
N LEU A 102 -17.68 13.51 -21.17
CA LEU A 102 -16.80 12.35 -21.43
C LEU A 102 -17.15 11.16 -20.52
N LEU A 103 -17.37 11.39 -19.23
CA LEU A 103 -17.74 10.33 -18.28
C LEU A 103 -19.10 9.69 -18.62
N ARG A 104 -20.09 10.50 -19.02
CA ARG A 104 -21.39 9.98 -19.50
C ARG A 104 -21.26 9.16 -20.78
N SER A 105 -20.37 9.55 -21.69
CA SER A 105 -20.08 8.78 -22.91
C SER A 105 -19.44 7.43 -22.59
N ILE A 106 -18.50 7.40 -21.64
CA ILE A 106 -17.87 6.16 -21.15
C ILE A 106 -18.92 5.25 -20.50
N GLU A 107 -19.78 5.79 -19.65
CA GLU A 107 -20.88 5.05 -19.00
C GLU A 107 -21.81 4.41 -20.05
N ALA A 108 -22.26 5.18 -21.03
CA ALA A 108 -23.14 4.69 -22.09
C ALA A 108 -22.46 3.61 -22.96
N SER A 109 -21.15 3.74 -23.21
CA SER A 109 -20.38 2.75 -23.97
C SER A 109 -20.17 1.47 -23.17
N ALA A 110 -19.88 1.58 -21.88
CA ALA A 110 -19.75 0.44 -20.98
C ALA A 110 -21.08 -0.33 -20.85
N GLY A 111 -22.21 0.38 -20.77
CA GLY A 111 -23.54 -0.23 -20.72
C GLY A 111 -23.91 -1.06 -21.97
N LYS A 112 -23.27 -0.81 -23.12
CA LYS A 112 -23.44 -1.62 -24.34
C LYS A 112 -22.59 -2.89 -24.34
N LEU A 113 -21.48 -2.89 -23.59
CA LEU A 113 -20.49 -3.97 -23.57
C LEU A 113 -20.72 -4.95 -22.43
N LEU A 114 -21.29 -4.47 -21.32
CA LEU A 114 -21.60 -5.32 -20.18
C LEU A 114 -22.92 -6.05 -20.47
N PRO A 115 -22.99 -7.39 -20.32
CA PRO A 115 -24.29 -8.04 -20.16
C PRO A 115 -25.01 -7.32 -19.01
N GLN A 116 -26.34 -7.21 -19.07
CA GLN A 116 -27.10 -6.72 -17.92
C GLN A 116 -26.77 -7.64 -16.75
N LEU A 117 -25.84 -7.19 -15.90
CA LEU A 117 -25.40 -7.96 -14.75
C LEU A 117 -26.65 -8.14 -13.89
N PRO A 118 -26.94 -9.37 -13.43
CA PRO A 118 -28.03 -9.57 -12.49
C PRO A 118 -27.82 -8.61 -11.31
N ALA A 119 -28.93 -8.12 -10.76
CA ALA A 119 -28.88 -7.24 -9.59
C ALA A 119 -27.98 -7.86 -8.51
N PRO A 120 -27.11 -7.07 -7.84
CA PRO A 120 -26.24 -7.60 -6.80
C PRO A 120 -27.09 -8.35 -5.78
N PRO A 121 -26.64 -9.52 -5.28
CA PRO A 121 -27.40 -10.28 -4.31
C PRO A 121 -27.73 -9.39 -3.11
N SER A 122 -29.00 -9.40 -2.73
CA SER A 122 -29.44 -8.68 -1.53
C SER A 122 -28.66 -9.26 -0.35
N ARG A 123 -28.22 -8.40 0.58
CA ARG A 123 -27.40 -8.82 1.72
C ARG A 123 -28.16 -9.72 2.73
N GLY A 124 -29.33 -10.25 2.36
CA GLY A 124 -30.26 -10.97 3.22
C GLY A 124 -30.58 -12.42 2.81
N ASP A 125 -30.00 -12.97 1.74
CA ASP A 125 -30.34 -14.32 1.27
C ASP A 125 -29.31 -15.40 1.67
N ALA A 126 -28.52 -15.13 2.72
CA ALA A 126 -27.58 -16.08 3.32
C ALA A 126 -27.89 -16.25 4.81
N GLU A 127 -29.08 -16.79 5.10
CA GLU A 127 -29.39 -17.51 6.34
C GLU A 127 -29.85 -18.92 5.99
#